data_AF-A0A3D0QX97-F1
#
_entry.id   AF-A0A3D0QX97-F1
#
_cell.length_a   1.000
_cell.length_b   1.000
_cell.length_c   1.000
_cell.angle_alpha   90.00
_cell.angle_beta   90.00
_cell.angle_gamma   90.00
#
_symmetry.space_group_name_H-M   'P 1'
#
loop_
_entity.id
_entity.type
_entity.pdbx_description
1 polymer ?
#
loop_
_entity_poly.entity_id
_entity_poly.type
_entity_poly.pdbx_seq_one_letter_code
_entity_poly.pdbx_strand_id
1 'polypeptide(L)'
;AERKPTAAAPGSARLPRTAPAETLATMQAAALTGSAVWIGYVNAEGAASQRVIAPVRVEGGFVTAFDHTAAEVRTFSLHRITGVAELADEPAP
;
A
#
# COMPACT_ATOMS: atom_id res chain seq x y z
N ALA A 1 0.67 -0.71 30.88
CA ALA A 1 1.84 -1.42 30.32
C ALA A 1 1.87 -1.17 28.82
N GLU A 2 2.69 -0.24 28.37
CA GLU A 2 2.89 0.06 26.95
C GLU A 2 3.81 -1.00 26.33
N ARG A 3 3.33 -1.69 25.29
CA ARG A 3 4.20 -2.54 24.47
C ARG A 3 4.89 -1.66 23.43
N LYS A 4 6.16 -1.36 23.70
CA LYS A 4 7.14 -0.78 22.78
C LYS A 4 7.21 -1.65 21.50
N PRO A 5 6.94 -1.14 20.29
CA PRO A 5 7.10 -1.94 19.09
C PRO A 5 8.60 -2.14 18.84
N THR A 6 9.03 -3.40 18.88
CA THR A 6 10.37 -3.80 18.43
C THR A 6 10.48 -3.57 16.93
N ALA A 7 11.55 -2.94 16.49
CA ALA A 7 11.87 -2.79 15.07
C ALA A 7 11.97 -4.19 14.44
N ALA A 8 11.03 -4.51 13.55
CA ALA A 8 11.03 -5.76 12.80
C ALA A 8 12.03 -5.65 11.65
N ALA A 9 12.80 -6.72 11.42
CA ALA A 9 13.73 -6.83 10.30
C ALA A 9 13.02 -6.51 8.96
N PRO A 10 13.72 -5.89 7.98
CA PRO A 10 13.15 -5.32 6.74
C PRO A 10 12.55 -6.33 5.73
N GLY A 11 12.19 -7.54 6.17
CA GLY A 11 11.44 -8.53 5.39
C GLY A 11 10.24 -9.15 6.12
N SER A 12 9.86 -8.63 7.30
CA SER A 12 8.83 -9.27 8.15
C SER A 12 7.79 -8.31 8.76
N ALA A 13 7.92 -7.00 8.53
CA ALA A 13 6.92 -6.05 8.96
C ALA A 13 5.66 -6.19 8.10
N ARG A 14 4.64 -6.88 8.61
CA ARG A 14 3.32 -6.87 8.01
C ARG A 14 2.69 -5.49 8.25
N LEU A 15 2.23 -4.84 7.19
CA LEU A 15 1.43 -3.61 7.31
C LEU A 15 0.26 -3.84 8.28
N PRO A 16 0.04 -2.95 9.25
CA PRO A 16 -1.19 -2.93 10.03
C PRO A 16 -2.41 -2.88 9.10
N ARG A 17 -3.54 -3.45 9.54
CA ARG A 17 -4.78 -3.32 8.78
C ARG A 17 -5.29 -1.89 8.85
N THR A 18 -5.74 -1.37 7.72
CA THR A 18 -6.38 -0.05 7.61
C THR A 18 -7.87 -0.19 7.40
N ALA A 19 -8.64 0.79 7.86
CA ALA A 19 -10.08 0.82 7.59
C ALA A 19 -10.33 1.09 6.09
N PRO A 20 -11.44 0.61 5.48
CA PRO A 20 -11.69 0.83 4.05
C PRO A 20 -11.71 2.31 3.63
N ALA A 21 -12.28 3.18 4.46
CA ALA A 21 -12.32 4.63 4.20
C ALA A 21 -10.91 5.26 4.26
N GLU A 22 -10.09 4.82 5.21
CA GLU A 22 -8.69 5.25 5.36
C GLU A 22 -7.85 4.79 4.17
N THR A 23 -8.02 3.54 3.72
CA THR A 23 -7.37 3.02 2.51
C THR A 23 -7.73 3.86 1.29
N LEU A 24 -9.01 4.16 1.09
CA LEU A 24 -9.47 4.97 -0.03
C LEU A 24 -8.86 6.37 0.02
N ALA A 25 -8.94 7.04 1.17
CA ALA A 25 -8.40 8.38 1.35
C ALA A 25 -6.88 8.43 1.09
N THR A 26 -6.14 7.45 1.60
CA THR A 26 -4.68 7.34 1.38
C THR A 26 -4.36 7.14 -0.10
N MET A 27 -5.08 6.26 -0.81
CA MET A 27 -4.88 6.04 -2.25
C MET A 27 -5.19 7.30 -3.06
N GLN A 28 -6.25 8.03 -2.70
CA GLN A 28 -6.61 9.27 -3.36
C GLN A 28 -5.56 10.36 -3.14
N ALA A 29 -5.07 10.50 -1.90
CA ALA A 29 -4.01 11.45 -1.57
C ALA A 29 -2.70 11.11 -2.30
N ALA A 30 -2.30 9.84 -2.33
CA ALA A 30 -1.13 9.37 -3.05
C ALA A 30 -1.25 9.58 -4.56
N ALA A 31 -2.43 9.34 -5.15
CA ALA A 31 -2.66 9.61 -6.57
C ALA A 31 -2.60 11.11 -6.91
N LEU A 32 -3.05 11.97 -5.99
CA LEU A 32 -3.00 13.43 -6.17
C LEU A 32 -1.58 13.98 -6.07
N THR A 33 -0.76 13.40 -5.19
CA THR A 33 0.62 13.85 -4.92
C THR A 33 1.68 13.15 -5.76
N GLY A 34 1.32 12.02 -6.39
CA GLY A 34 2.27 11.15 -7.10
C GLY A 34 3.15 10.32 -6.16
N SER A 35 2.84 10.27 -4.86
CA SER A 35 3.62 9.52 -3.87
C SER A 35 3.40 8.01 -3.99
N ALA A 36 4.48 7.25 -3.81
CA ALA A 36 4.40 5.80 -3.70
C ALA A 36 3.93 5.38 -2.30
N VAL A 37 3.18 4.29 -2.25
CA VAL A 37 2.63 3.72 -1.01
C VAL A 37 2.94 2.24 -0.94
N TRP A 38 3.09 1.76 0.29
CA TRP A 38 3.22 0.34 0.57
C TRP A 38 1.85 -0.26 0.87
N ILE A 39 1.49 -1.35 0.20
CA ILE A 39 0.23 -2.05 0.41
C ILE A 39 0.44 -3.51 0.77
N GLY A 40 -0.46 -4.02 1.62
CA GLY A 40 -0.71 -5.45 1.75
C GLY A 40 -1.90 -5.80 0.85
N TYR A 41 -1.75 -6.76 -0.05
CA TYR A 41 -2.76 -7.12 -1.04
C TYR A 41 -3.02 -8.64 -1.06
N VAL A 42 -4.29 -9.03 -1.11
CA VAL A 42 -4.68 -10.43 -1.38
C VAL A 42 -5.16 -10.56 -2.82
N ASN A 43 -4.61 -11.52 -3.57
CA ASN A 43 -5.03 -11.75 -4.97
C ASN A 43 -6.34 -12.54 -5.06
N ALA A 44 -6.76 -12.90 -6.28
CA ALA A 44 -8.02 -13.62 -6.50
C ALA A 44 -7.99 -15.05 -5.93
N GLU A 45 -6.80 -15.64 -5.87
CA GLU A 45 -6.53 -16.96 -5.33
C GLU A 45 -6.40 -16.95 -3.80
N GLY A 46 -6.51 -15.78 -3.15
CA GLY A 46 -6.39 -15.61 -1.71
C GLY A 46 -4.94 -15.53 -1.19
N ALA A 47 -3.94 -15.54 -2.08
CA ALA A 47 -2.54 -15.38 -1.69
C ALA A 47 -2.24 -13.92 -1.33
N ALA A 48 -1.61 -13.73 -0.17
CA ALA A 48 -1.21 -12.43 0.32
C ALA A 48 0.17 -12.04 -0.24
N SER A 49 0.32 -10.76 -0.59
CA SER A 49 1.56 -10.16 -1.07
C SER A 49 1.72 -8.75 -0.50
N GLN A 50 2.95 -8.27 -0.46
CA GLN A 50 3.28 -6.88 -0.18
C GLN A 50 3.77 -6.22 -1.47
N ARG A 51 3.36 -4.97 -1.70
CA ARG A 51 3.71 -4.24 -2.93
C ARG A 51 3.95 -2.78 -2.66
N VAL A 52 4.93 -2.20 -3.33
CA VAL A 52 5.10 -0.75 -3.40
C VAL A 52 4.49 -0.29 -4.72
N ILE A 53 3.49 0.58 -4.64
CA ILE A 53 2.76 1.05 -5.82
C ILE A 53 2.76 2.59 -5.87
N ALA A 54 2.80 3.16 -7.08
CA ALA A 54 2.55 4.56 -7.33
C ALA A 54 1.15 4.72 -7.95
N PRO A 55 0.12 5.10 -7.17
CA PRO A 55 -1.24 5.25 -7.65
C PRO A 55 -1.33 6.35 -8.71
N VAL A 56 -2.03 6.07 -9.82
CA VAL A 56 -2.27 7.06 -10.88
C VAL A 56 -3.74 7.44 -11.00
N ARG A 57 -4.65 6.54 -10.61
CA ARG A 57 -6.09 6.76 -10.69
C ARG A 57 -6.83 5.90 -9.67
N VAL A 58 -7.81 6.49 -8.99
CA VAL A 58 -8.70 5.81 -8.05
C VAL A 58 -10.15 6.03 -8.47
N GLU A 59 -10.83 4.99 -8.93
CA GLU A 59 -12.22 5.08 -9.41
C GLU A 59 -12.94 3.73 -9.32
N GLY A 60 -14.26 3.74 -9.13
CA GLY A 60 -15.09 2.53 -9.19
C GLY A 60 -14.74 1.41 -8.21
N GLY A 61 -14.02 1.72 -7.11
CA GLY A 61 -13.53 0.70 -6.18
C GLY A 61 -12.19 0.06 -6.56
N PHE A 62 -11.49 0.63 -7.55
CA PHE A 62 -10.19 0.18 -8.04
C PHE A 62 -9.15 1.30 -7.95
N VAL A 63 -7.89 0.89 -7.93
CA VAL A 63 -6.73 1.77 -8.13
C VAL A 63 -5.88 1.23 -9.27
N THR A 64 -5.65 2.05 -10.29
CA THR A 64 -4.61 1.80 -11.29
C THR A 64 -3.32 2.42 -10.77
N ALA A 65 -2.24 1.65 -10.80
CA ALA A 65 -0.95 2.08 -10.25
C ALA A 65 0.21 1.42 -11.00
N PHE A 66 1.36 2.08 -11.01
CA PHE A 66 2.62 1.41 -11.34
C PHE A 66 3.06 0.59 -10.13
N ASP A 67 3.26 -0.72 -10.31
CA ASP A 67 3.72 -1.63 -9.27
C ASP A 67 5.24 -1.75 -9.35
N HIS A 68 5.97 -1.19 -8.39
CA HIS A 68 7.42 -1.23 -8.36
C HIS A 68 7.97 -2.64 -8.09
N THR A 69 7.19 -3.52 -7.46
CA THR A 69 7.59 -4.91 -7.22
C THR A 69 7.53 -5.74 -8.51
N ALA A 70 6.57 -5.45 -9.40
CA ALA A 70 6.40 -6.15 -10.67
C ALA A 70 6.94 -5.39 -11.89
N ALA A 71 7.32 -4.12 -11.72
CA ALA A 71 7.75 -3.20 -12.76
C ALA A 71 6.74 -3.03 -13.92
N GLU A 72 5.44 -3.02 -13.61
CA GLU A 72 4.36 -2.89 -14.59
C GLU A 72 3.18 -2.06 -14.05
N VAL A 73 2.34 -1.53 -14.94
CA VAL A 73 1.08 -0.88 -14.56
C VAL A 73 0.01 -1.94 -14.36
N ARG A 74 -0.66 -1.92 -13.19
CA ARG A 74 -1.70 -2.88 -12.82
C ARG A 74 -2.89 -2.19 -12.18
N THR A 75 -4.03 -2.85 -12.22
CA THR A 75 -5.24 -2.42 -11.50
C THR A 75 -5.48 -3.33 -10.30
N PHE A 76 -5.64 -2.73 -9.12
CA PHE A 76 -5.90 -3.41 -7.85
C PHE A 76 -7.31 -3.06 -7.35
N SER A 77 -8.02 -4.04 -6.80
CA SER A 77 -9.29 -3.78 -6.12
C SER A 77 -9.04 -3.23 -4.71
N LEU A 78 -9.66 -2.11 -4.36
CA LEU A 78 -9.46 -1.47 -3.05
C LEU A 78 -9.89 -2.37 -1.88
N HIS A 79 -10.96 -3.16 -2.05
CA HIS A 79 -11.43 -4.10 -1.02
C HIS A 79 -10.47 -5.27 -0.76
N ARG A 80 -9.47 -5.48 -1.64
CA ARG A 80 -8.41 -6.48 -1.47
C ARG A 80 -7.13 -5.90 -0.87
N ILE A 81 -7.07 -4.59 -0.69
CA ILE A 81 -6.02 -3.95 0.07
C ILE A 81 -6.33 -4.17 1.55
N THR A 82 -5.43 -4.88 2.21
CA THR A 82 -5.56 -5.29 3.62
C THR A 82 -4.93 -4.29 4.57
N GLY A 83 -4.07 -3.40 4.07
CA GLY A 83 -3.35 -2.36 4.80
C GLY A 83 -2.61 -1.47 3.83
N VAL A 84 -2.47 -0.19 4.16
CA VAL A 84 -1.66 0.80 3.42
C VAL A 84 -0.81 1.60 4.40
N ALA A 85 0.39 1.96 3.99
CA ALA A 85 1.19 2.99 4.64
C ALA A 85 1.90 3.86 3.60
N GLU A 86 2.08 5.13 3.93
CA GLU A 86 3.00 6.01 3.21
C GLU A 86 4.43 5.49 3.35
N LEU A 87 5.22 5.63 2.29
CA LEU A 87 6.66 5.44 2.39
C LEU A 87 7.24 6.71 3.01
N ALA A 88 8.06 6.54 4.05
CA ALA A 88 8.88 7.67 4.50
C ALA A 88 9.82 8.02 3.34
N ASP A 89 9.84 9.28 2.93
CA ASP A 89 10.96 9.81 2.16
C ASP A 89 12.19 9.66 3.06
N GLU A 90 13.07 8.72 2.73
CA GLU A 90 14.40 8.71 3.33
C GLU A 90 15.12 9.93 2.73
N PRO A 91 15.39 11.00 3.50
CA PRO A 91 16.14 12.11 2.94
C PRO A 91 17.49 11.56 2.50
N ALA A 92 17.83 11.77 1.22
CA ALA A 92 19.15 11.44 0.71
C ALA A 92 20.22 12.06 1.62
N PRO A 93 21.30 11.32 1.95
CA PRO A 93 22.35 11.80 2.85
C PRO A 93 23.07 13.05 2.33
#